data_AF-A0A3D1ZGU3-F1
#
_entry.id   AF-A0A3D1ZGU3-F1
#
_cell.length_a   1.000
_cell.length_b   1.000
_cell.length_c   1.000
_cell.angle_alpha   90.00
_cell.angle_beta   90.00
_cell.angle_gamma   90.00
#
_symmetry.space_group_name_H-M   'P 1'
#
loop_
_entity.id
_entity.type
_entity.pdbx_description
1 polymer ?
#
loop_
_entity_poly.entity_id
_entity_poly.type
_entity_poly.pdbx_seq_one_letter_code
_entity_poly.pdbx_strand_id
1 'polypeptide(L)'
;MTKLRTAIFGIVVLVGLAVVVLVLFAQGALVFPNSDEDEIAAEFGAAVITRKDLRTFKDLDGTLEYGSSVQISPGGSGTLTYLAAEGFQLDRGSVVFRLHSSISDAEIKSADQQIASARAAVAQAELALENLIQPATPAQ
;
A
#
# COMPACT_ATOMS: atom_id res chain seq x y z
N MET A 1 110.60 2.60 9.28
CA MET A 1 109.55 3.54 9.75
C MET A 1 108.22 3.42 8.98
N THR A 2 107.82 2.25 8.46
CA THR A 2 106.63 2.11 7.58
C THR A 2 105.51 1.21 8.13
N LYS A 3 105.82 0.20 8.95
CA LYS A 3 104.82 -0.77 9.47
C LYS A 3 103.92 -0.20 10.58
N LEU A 4 104.39 0.78 11.36
CA LEU A 4 103.60 1.38 12.44
C LEU A 4 102.49 2.31 11.90
N ARG A 5 102.76 3.00 10.78
CA ARG A 5 101.80 3.92 10.15
C ARG A 5 100.63 3.19 9.49
N THR A 6 100.87 2.03 8.89
CA THR A 6 99.79 1.22 8.27
C THR A 6 98.89 0.57 9.32
N ALA A 7 99.43 0.16 10.47
CA ALA A 7 98.64 -0.38 11.58
C ALA A 7 97.71 0.68 12.20
N ILE A 8 98.22 1.90 12.42
CA ILE A 8 97.43 3.02 12.93
C ILE A 8 96.32 3.40 11.93
N PHE A 9 96.63 3.43 10.63
CA PHE A 9 95.63 3.73 9.61
C PHE A 9 94.52 2.68 9.55
N GLY A 10 94.86 1.39 9.70
CA GLY A 10 93.88 0.31 9.76
C GLY A 10 92.92 0.42 10.94
N ILE A 11 93.43 0.77 12.14
CA ILE A 11 92.60 0.95 13.33
C ILE A 11 91.66 2.15 13.17
N VAL A 12 92.15 3.27 12.64
CA VAL A 12 91.32 4.47 12.43
C VAL A 12 90.19 4.20 11.44
N VAL A 13 90.43 3.44 10.38
CA VAL A 13 89.38 3.05 9.42
C VAL A 13 88.37 2.11 10.08
N LEU A 14 88.81 1.16 10.89
CA LEU A 14 87.91 0.21 11.58
C LEU A 14 87.02 0.92 12.60
N VAL A 15 87.58 1.86 13.37
CA VAL A 15 86.81 2.68 14.32
C VAL A 15 85.84 3.61 13.58
N GLY A 16 86.28 4.23 12.48
CA GLY A 16 85.40 5.05 11.64
C GLY A 16 84.22 4.26 11.09
N LEU A 17 84.47 3.03 10.62
CA LEU A 17 83.42 2.15 10.11
C LEU A 17 82.46 1.71 11.22
N ALA A 18 82.97 1.43 12.42
CA ALA A 18 82.13 1.12 13.59
C ALA A 18 81.21 2.30 13.98
N VAL A 19 81.72 3.54 13.94
CA VAL A 19 80.92 4.73 14.22
C VAL A 19 79.85 4.95 13.15
N VAL A 20 80.18 4.75 11.87
CA VAL A 20 79.21 4.85 10.77
C VAL A 20 78.10 3.81 10.93
N VAL A 21 78.42 2.57 11.26
CA VAL A 21 77.43 1.52 11.52
C VAL A 21 76.53 1.89 12.70
N LEU A 22 77.09 2.45 13.78
CA LEU A 22 76.32 2.86 14.96
C LEU A 22 75.39 4.03 14.64
N VAL A 23 75.84 5.02 13.87
CA VAL A 23 74.99 6.16 13.44
C VAL A 23 73.87 5.69 12.52
N LEU A 24 74.15 4.78 11.59
CA LEU A 24 73.12 4.21 10.70
C LEU A 24 72.10 3.36 11.48
N PHE A 25 72.53 2.68 12.54
CA PHE A 25 71.62 1.99 13.47
C PHE A 25 70.77 2.98 14.28
N ALA A 26 71.37 4.07 14.80
CA ALA A 26 70.66 5.10 15.57
C ALA A 26 69.65 5.89 14.71
N GLN A 27 69.90 6.03 13.40
CA GLN A 27 68.96 6.66 12.46
C GLN A 27 67.88 5.70 11.94
N GLY A 28 67.88 4.42 12.37
CA GLY A 28 66.91 3.42 11.92
C GLY A 28 67.06 3.00 10.45
N ALA A 29 68.11 3.43 9.76
CA ALA A 29 68.41 3.06 8.38
C ALA A 29 68.98 1.64 8.26
N LEU A 30 69.50 1.09 9.37
CA LEU A 30 70.07 -0.25 9.46
C LEU A 30 69.20 -1.09 10.41
N VAL A 31 68.13 -1.69 9.87
CA VAL A 31 67.26 -2.62 10.59
C VAL A 31 67.92 -3.99 10.56
N PHE A 32 68.36 -4.49 11.72
CA PHE A 32 68.66 -5.92 11.84
C PHE A 32 67.33 -6.66 11.86
N PRO A 33 67.16 -7.75 11.08
CA PRO A 33 66.01 -8.62 11.23
C PRO A 33 66.09 -9.26 12.62
N ASN A 34 65.50 -8.61 13.61
CA ASN A 34 65.14 -9.27 14.84
C ASN A 34 64.17 -10.38 14.45
N SER A 35 64.47 -11.60 14.86
CA SER A 35 63.57 -12.75 14.79
C SER A 35 62.45 -12.61 15.82
N ASP A 36 61.85 -11.44 15.89
CA ASP A 36 60.60 -11.22 16.58
C ASP A 36 59.59 -11.21 15.44
N GLU A 37 58.86 -12.31 15.35
CA GLU A 37 57.77 -12.50 14.40
C GLU A 37 56.96 -11.21 14.34
N ASP A 38 57.02 -10.50 13.21
CA ASP A 38 56.14 -9.37 12.93
C ASP A 38 54.73 -9.95 12.87
N GLU A 39 54.11 -10.07 14.03
CA GLU A 39 52.70 -10.37 14.18
C GLU A 39 51.98 -9.19 13.54
N ILE A 40 51.56 -9.37 12.28
CA ILE A 40 50.57 -8.51 11.65
C ILE A 40 49.26 -8.75 12.39
N ALA A 41 49.17 -8.23 13.61
CA ALA A 41 47.94 -8.09 14.34
C ALA A 41 47.17 -6.97 13.64
N ALA A 42 46.51 -7.31 12.54
CA ALA A 42 45.42 -6.50 12.04
C ALA A 42 44.43 -6.36 13.21
N GLU A 43 44.32 -5.15 13.76
CA GLU A 43 43.41 -4.84 14.85
C GLU A 43 41.97 -5.05 14.34
N PHE A 44 41.43 -6.26 14.55
CA PHE A 44 40.08 -6.58 14.14
C PHE A 44 39.09 -5.93 15.11
N GLY A 45 38.44 -4.86 14.67
CA GLY A 45 37.33 -4.26 15.39
C GLY A 45 36.15 -5.22 15.46
N ALA A 46 35.94 -5.84 16.62
CA ALA A 46 34.79 -6.69 16.89
C ALA A 46 33.67 -5.89 17.59
N ALA A 47 32.44 -5.98 17.07
CA ALA A 47 31.26 -5.41 17.69
C ALA A 47 30.38 -6.51 18.29
N VAL A 48 29.98 -6.36 19.56
CA VAL A 48 29.09 -7.32 20.23
C VAL A 48 27.68 -7.16 19.66
N ILE A 49 27.21 -8.18 18.92
CA ILE A 49 25.85 -8.23 18.38
C ILE A 49 24.90 -8.87 19.40
N THR A 50 23.75 -8.25 19.62
CA THR A 50 22.68 -8.78 20.48
C THR A 50 21.44 -9.06 19.65
N ARG A 51 20.83 -10.23 19.81
CA ARG A 51 19.58 -10.56 19.12
C ARG A 51 18.46 -9.66 19.65
N LYS A 52 17.86 -8.88 18.77
CA LYS A 52 16.67 -8.06 19.01
C LYS A 52 15.74 -8.17 17.82
N ASP A 53 14.51 -7.74 18.00
CA ASP A 53 13.54 -7.65 16.92
C ASP A 53 13.95 -6.55 15.94
N LEU A 54 14.07 -6.91 14.66
CA LEU A 54 14.32 -5.98 13.57
C LEU A 54 13.01 -5.73 12.83
N ARG A 55 12.61 -4.46 12.73
CA ARG A 55 11.43 -4.05 11.94
C ARG A 55 11.89 -3.12 10.83
N THR A 56 11.47 -3.42 9.61
CA THR A 56 11.69 -2.56 8.45
C THR A 56 10.35 -1.94 8.06
N PHE A 57 10.27 -0.62 8.16
CA PHE A 57 9.14 0.13 7.67
C PHE A 57 9.41 0.53 6.22
N LYS A 58 8.39 0.40 5.37
CA LYS A 58 8.42 0.89 4.00
C LYS A 58 7.32 1.91 3.84
N ASP A 59 7.70 3.14 3.56
CA ASP A 59 6.74 4.18 3.24
C ASP A 59 6.16 3.90 1.86
N LEU A 60 4.84 3.87 1.80
CA LEU A 60 4.07 3.63 0.60
C LEU A 60 3.11 4.81 0.44
N ASP A 61 3.26 5.52 -0.67
CA ASP A 61 2.32 6.56 -1.05
C ASP A 61 1.09 5.91 -1.69
N GLY A 62 -0.09 6.41 -1.33
CA GLY A 62 -1.35 5.95 -1.86
C GLY A 62 -2.44 6.99 -1.68
N THR A 63 -3.48 6.90 -2.51
CA THR A 63 -4.69 7.71 -2.37
C THR A 63 -5.72 6.94 -1.56
N LEU A 64 -6.32 7.58 -0.57
CA LEU A 64 -7.46 7.02 0.15
C LEU A 64 -8.71 7.22 -0.69
N GLU A 65 -9.41 6.13 -0.98
CA GLU A 65 -10.70 6.14 -1.68
C GLU A 65 -11.82 5.68 -0.74
N TYR A 66 -13.02 6.18 -0.98
CA TYR A 66 -14.21 5.68 -0.31
C TYR A 66 -14.52 4.24 -0.78
N GLY A 67 -14.97 3.37 0.13
CA GLY A 67 -15.15 1.95 -0.17
C GLY A 67 -16.14 1.66 -1.31
N SER A 68 -17.25 2.39 -1.39
CA SER A 68 -18.21 2.31 -2.51
C SER A 68 -19.01 3.60 -2.64
N SER A 69 -19.12 4.15 -3.84
CA SER A 69 -20.01 5.28 -4.14
C SER A 69 -21.19 4.79 -5.00
N VAL A 70 -22.39 5.29 -4.70
CA VAL A 70 -23.61 4.99 -5.46
C VAL A 70 -24.30 6.30 -5.75
N GLN A 71 -24.55 6.58 -7.03
CA GLN A 71 -25.36 7.72 -7.42
C GLN A 71 -26.84 7.36 -7.28
N ILE A 72 -27.58 8.16 -6.51
CA ILE A 72 -29.02 7.97 -6.31
C ILE A 72 -29.75 9.04 -7.13
N SER A 73 -30.56 8.57 -8.08
CA SER A 73 -31.37 9.42 -8.95
C SER A 73 -32.85 9.12 -8.76
N PRO A 74 -33.74 10.13 -8.88
CA PRO A 74 -35.17 9.91 -8.82
C PRO A 74 -35.65 9.14 -10.06
N GLY A 75 -36.62 8.23 -9.88
CA GLY A 75 -37.25 7.49 -10.98
C GLY A 75 -38.29 8.28 -11.76
N GLY A 76 -38.62 9.50 -11.33
CA GLY A 76 -39.63 10.37 -11.96
C GLY A 76 -39.34 11.84 -11.72
N SER A 77 -40.18 12.70 -12.28
CA SER A 77 -40.09 14.15 -12.12
C SER A 77 -41.05 14.66 -11.05
N GLY A 78 -40.68 15.73 -10.36
CA GLY A 78 -41.49 16.35 -9.31
C GLY A 78 -40.71 17.43 -8.55
N THR A 79 -41.28 17.90 -7.46
CA THR A 79 -40.66 18.90 -6.57
C THR A 79 -40.04 18.22 -5.35
N LEU A 80 -38.78 18.54 -5.05
CA LEU A 80 -38.09 18.03 -3.88
C LEU A 80 -38.70 18.64 -2.60
N THR A 81 -39.36 17.81 -1.79
CA THR A 81 -40.02 18.25 -0.55
C THR A 81 -39.14 17.99 0.68
N TYR A 82 -38.24 17.02 0.58
CA TYR A 82 -37.34 16.65 1.66
C TYR A 82 -36.03 16.14 1.08
N LEU A 83 -34.94 16.50 1.73
CA LEU A 83 -33.60 16.00 1.49
C LEU A 83 -32.92 15.77 2.85
N ALA A 84 -32.32 14.60 3.02
CA ALA A 84 -31.53 14.30 4.21
C ALA A 84 -30.30 15.23 4.30
N ALA A 85 -29.91 15.60 5.52
CA ALA A 85 -28.76 16.46 5.74
C ALA A 85 -27.46 15.79 5.28
N GLU A 86 -26.58 16.56 4.66
CA GLU A 86 -25.27 16.08 4.25
C GLU A 86 -24.39 15.74 5.46
N GLY A 87 -23.53 14.73 5.31
CA GLY A 87 -22.62 14.28 6.36
C GLY A 87 -23.24 13.40 7.46
N PHE A 88 -24.56 13.16 7.42
CA PHE A 88 -25.21 12.22 8.32
C PHE A 88 -25.07 10.78 7.84
N GLN A 89 -24.89 9.87 8.80
CA GLN A 89 -24.92 8.44 8.53
C GLN A 89 -26.38 7.98 8.40
N LEU A 90 -26.69 7.32 7.29
CA LEU A 90 -28.03 6.79 7.00
C LEU A 90 -27.96 5.26 6.94
N ASP A 91 -28.86 4.61 7.65
CA ASP A 91 -29.03 3.16 7.58
C ASP A 91 -29.73 2.75 6.30
N ARG A 92 -29.53 1.50 5.88
CA ARG A 92 -30.22 0.94 4.71
C ARG A 92 -31.74 0.99 4.91
N GLY A 93 -32.44 1.53 3.92
CA GLY A 93 -33.89 1.74 3.96
C GLY A 93 -34.31 3.12 4.48
N SER A 94 -33.38 3.94 4.95
CA SER A 94 -33.66 5.33 5.32
C SER A 94 -34.04 6.18 4.11
N VAL A 95 -34.90 7.17 4.33
CA VAL A 95 -35.32 8.10 3.28
C VAL A 95 -34.21 9.13 3.03
N VAL A 96 -33.62 9.10 1.84
CA VAL A 96 -32.62 10.08 1.40
C VAL A 96 -33.28 11.36 0.89
N PHE A 97 -34.33 11.23 0.08
CA PHE A 97 -35.10 12.37 -0.40
C PHE A 97 -36.57 12.00 -0.61
N ARG A 98 -37.45 13.01 -0.63
CA ARG A 98 -38.87 12.86 -0.99
C ARG A 98 -39.20 13.77 -2.16
N LEU A 99 -39.79 13.17 -3.18
CA LEU A 99 -40.29 13.86 -4.36
C LEU A 99 -41.81 13.93 -4.28
N HIS A 100 -42.36 15.13 -4.41
CA HIS A 100 -43.78 15.32 -4.62
C HIS A 100 -44.05 15.49 -6.11
N SER A 101 -44.81 14.60 -6.71
CA SER A 101 -45.36 14.77 -8.04
C SER A 101 -46.88 14.92 -7.93
N SER A 102 -47.42 15.97 -8.52
CA SER A 102 -48.87 16.10 -8.70
C SER A 102 -49.23 15.33 -9.96
N ILE A 103 -49.82 14.15 -9.80
CA ILE A 103 -50.55 13.48 -10.88
C ILE A 103 -51.86 14.26 -11.04
N SER A 104 -52.24 14.61 -12.27
CA SER A 104 -53.49 15.33 -12.49
C SER A 104 -54.69 14.45 -12.19
N ASP A 105 -55.79 15.02 -11.67
CA ASP A 105 -57.04 14.28 -11.45
C ASP A 105 -57.54 13.58 -12.73
N ALA A 106 -57.21 14.14 -13.90
CA ALA A 106 -57.51 13.56 -15.20
C ALA A 106 -56.74 12.26 -15.47
N GLU A 107 -55.45 12.19 -15.10
CA GLU A 107 -54.63 10.99 -15.25
C GLU A 107 -55.09 9.88 -14.28
N ILE A 108 -55.39 10.23 -13.03
CA ILE A 108 -55.94 9.28 -12.05
C ILE A 108 -57.26 8.71 -12.57
N LYS A 109 -58.17 9.58 -13.01
CA LYS A 109 -59.47 9.17 -13.55
C LYS A 109 -59.33 8.33 -14.82
N SER A 110 -58.36 8.63 -15.68
CA SER A 110 -58.04 7.82 -16.86
C SER A 110 -57.54 6.42 -16.46
N ALA A 111 -56.64 6.34 -15.47
CA ALA A 111 -56.15 5.06 -14.96
C ALA A 111 -57.29 4.22 -14.34
N ASP A 112 -58.17 4.84 -13.54
CA ASP A 112 -59.33 4.17 -12.95
C ASP A 112 -60.29 3.63 -14.02
N GLN A 113 -60.53 4.40 -15.09
CA GLN A 113 -61.33 3.96 -16.24
C GLN A 113 -60.70 2.76 -16.95
N GLN A 114 -59.37 2.76 -17.12
CA GLN A 114 -58.65 1.63 -17.72
C GLN A 114 -58.74 0.38 -16.84
N ILE A 115 -58.59 0.52 -15.52
CA ILE A 115 -58.73 -0.59 -14.57
C ILE A 115 -60.16 -1.14 -14.58
N ALA A 116 -61.18 -0.27 -14.59
CA ALA A 116 -62.58 -0.68 -14.65
C ALA A 116 -62.90 -1.44 -15.94
N SER A 117 -62.41 -0.95 -17.08
CA SER A 117 -62.56 -1.62 -18.39
C SER A 117 -61.89 -2.99 -18.40
N ALA A 118 -60.65 -3.09 -17.88
CA ALA A 118 -59.93 -4.35 -17.79
C ALA A 118 -60.66 -5.38 -16.92
N ARG A 119 -61.22 -4.94 -15.78
CA ARG A 119 -62.04 -5.80 -14.91
C ARG A 119 -63.30 -6.31 -15.60
N ALA A 120 -63.98 -5.45 -16.37
CA ALA A 120 -65.15 -5.86 -17.14
C ALA A 120 -64.79 -6.91 -18.21
N ALA A 121 -63.66 -6.73 -18.91
CA ALA A 121 -63.16 -7.69 -19.88
C ALA A 121 -62.83 -9.05 -19.25
N VAL A 122 -62.20 -9.07 -18.07
CA VAL A 122 -61.95 -10.31 -17.31
C VAL A 122 -63.26 -11.00 -16.94
N ALA A 123 -64.24 -10.28 -16.38
CA ALA A 123 -65.53 -10.86 -16.03
C ALA A 123 -66.29 -11.44 -17.24
N GLN A 124 -66.21 -10.79 -18.40
CA GLN A 124 -66.77 -11.32 -19.64
C GLN A 124 -66.07 -12.60 -20.10
N ALA A 125 -64.74 -12.66 -20.00
CA ALA A 125 -63.98 -13.85 -20.35
C ALA A 125 -64.27 -15.02 -19.39
N GLU A 126 -64.41 -14.75 -18.09
CA GLU A 126 -64.80 -15.74 -17.09
C GLU A 126 -66.21 -16.30 -17.37
N LEU A 127 -67.17 -15.44 -17.70
CA LEU A 127 -68.51 -15.86 -18.09
C LEU A 127 -68.49 -16.70 -19.38
N ALA A 128 -67.71 -16.30 -20.38
CA ALA A 128 -67.55 -17.06 -21.61
C ALA A 128 -66.92 -18.43 -21.36
N LEU A 129 -65.93 -18.51 -20.46
CA LEU A 129 -65.31 -19.76 -20.05
C LEU A 129 -66.31 -20.67 -19.34
N GLU A 130 -67.09 -20.14 -18.38
CA GLU A 130 -68.14 -20.89 -17.68
C GLU A 130 -69.15 -21.49 -18.68
N ASN A 131 -69.60 -20.71 -19.65
CA ASN A 131 -70.51 -21.18 -20.70
C ASN A 131 -69.90 -22.28 -21.59
N LEU A 132 -68.58 -22.30 -21.77
CA LEU A 132 -67.88 -23.33 -22.55
C LEU A 132 -67.65 -24.63 -21.76
N ILE A 133 -67.56 -24.54 -20.43
CA ILE A 133 -67.38 -25.70 -19.55
C ILE A 133 -68.74 -26.36 -19.23
N GLN A 134 -69.83 -25.61 -19.25
CA GLN A 134 -71.17 -26.20 -19.10
C GLN A 134 -71.46 -27.20 -20.23
N PRO A 135 -71.91 -28.42 -19.90
CA PRO A 135 -72.25 -29.42 -20.92
C PRO A 135 -73.36 -28.87 -21.81
N ALA A 136 -73.20 -28.99 -23.13
CA ALA A 136 -74.18 -28.50 -24.10
C ALA A 136 -75.58 -29.00 -23.75
N THR A 137 -76.45 -28.12 -23.27
CA THR A 137 -77.87 -28.42 -23.13
C THR A 137 -78.38 -28.76 -24.53
N PRO A 138 -78.98 -29.96 -24.74
CA PRO A 138 -79.49 -30.34 -26.04
C PRO A 138 -80.50 -29.30 -26.49
N ALA A 139 -80.29 -28.78 -27.71
CA ALA A 139 -81.20 -27.85 -28.36
C ALA A 139 -82.63 -28.39 -28.28
N GLN A 140 -83.55 -27.55 -27.81
CA GLN A 140 -85.00 -27.76 -27.97
C GLN A 140 -85.41 -27.48 -29.41
#